data_AF-R7ZEE3-F1
#
_entry.id   AF-R7ZEE3-F1
#
_cell.length_a   1.000
_cell.length_b   1.000
_cell.length_c   1.000
_cell.angle_alpha   90.00
_cell.angle_beta   90.00
_cell.angle_gamma   90.00
#
_symmetry.space_group_name_H-M   'P 1'
#
loop_
_entity.id
_entity.type
_entity.pdbx_description
1 polymer ?
#
loop_
_entity_poly.entity_id
_entity_poly.type
_entity_poly.pdbx_seq_one_letter_code
_entity_poly.pdbx_strand_id
1 'polypeptide(L)'
;MKNRSKAYIRHQRERTIRKKWGILKNVFLREDEYMPIRGTLSKGKIHCSCRMCRYEQYHAIPKAKHKAKLKAMEQEIDDYVYFLFFILNEPLSLYLTPHQFLAQSCLSSPNP
;
A
#
# COMPACT_ATOMS: atom_id res chain seq x y z
N MET A 1 -5.11 6.08 -11.77
CA MET A 1 -6.18 6.05 -12.79
C MET A 1 -7.42 5.45 -12.15
N LYS A 2 -8.31 6.28 -11.58
CA LYS A 2 -9.57 5.76 -11.04
C LYS A 2 -10.50 5.38 -12.21
N ASN A 3 -11.01 4.14 -12.17
CA ASN A 3 -12.14 3.59 -12.93
C ASN A 3 -12.15 3.71 -14.47
N ARG A 4 -10.98 3.63 -15.13
CA ARG A 4 -10.95 3.53 -16.61
C ARG A 4 -10.90 2.06 -17.04
N SER A 5 -11.83 1.67 -17.91
CA SER A 5 -11.87 0.31 -18.46
C SER A 5 -10.64 0.01 -19.32
N LYS A 6 -10.29 -1.28 -19.47
CA LYS A 6 -9.23 -1.72 -20.40
C LYS A 6 -9.53 -1.26 -21.83
N ALA A 7 -10.80 -1.26 -22.23
CA ALA A 7 -11.25 -0.80 -23.54
C ALA A 7 -10.89 0.68 -23.78
N TYR A 8 -11.16 1.55 -22.80
CA TYR A 8 -10.79 2.96 -22.89
C TYR A 8 -9.29 3.17 -23.08
N ILE A 9 -8.46 2.40 -22.36
CA ILE A 9 -6.99 2.50 -22.45
C ILE A 9 -6.49 2.07 -23.83
N ARG A 10 -7.03 0.98 -24.39
CA ARG A 10 -6.73 0.53 -25.75
C ARG A 10 -7.11 1.58 -26.78
N HIS A 11 -8.31 2.16 -26.65
CA HIS A 11 -8.78 3.24 -27.53
C HIS A 11 -7.84 4.46 -27.50
N GLN A 12 -7.44 4.93 -26.32
CA GLN A 12 -6.51 6.06 -26.20
C GLN A 12 -5.11 5.75 -26.78
N ARG A 13 -4.64 4.51 -26.61
CA ARG A 13 -3.38 4.05 -27.19
C ARG A 13 -3.46 4.04 -28.72
N GLU A 14 -4.55 3.52 -29.27
CA GLU A 14 -4.82 3.50 -30.71
C GLU A 14 -4.95 4.92 -31.30
N ARG A 15 -5.67 5.82 -30.62
CA ARG A 15 -5.75 7.24 -31.00
C ARG A 15 -4.36 7.89 -31.10
N THR A 16 -3.48 7.58 -30.15
CA THR A 16 -2.09 8.09 -30.14
C THR A 16 -1.27 7.51 -31.30
N ILE A 17 -1.40 6.21 -31.58
CA ILE A 17 -0.75 5.55 -32.71
C ILE A 17 -1.18 6.20 -34.02
N ARG A 18 -2.49 6.37 -34.25
CA ARG A 18 -3.03 6.99 -35.47
C ARG A 18 -2.50 8.39 -35.69
N LYS A 19 -2.46 9.22 -34.63
CA LYS A 19 -1.90 10.57 -34.72
C LYS A 19 -0.45 10.55 -35.20
N LYS A 20 0.39 9.67 -34.63
CA LYS A 20 1.79 9.55 -35.03
C LYS A 20 1.98 8.98 -36.42
N TRP A 21 1.14 8.01 -36.78
CA TRP A 21 1.10 7.46 -38.13
C TRP A 21 0.84 8.56 -39.15
N GLY A 22 -0.17 9.40 -38.90
CA GLY A 22 -0.48 10.56 -39.75
C GLY A 22 0.67 11.56 -39.83
N ILE A 23 1.38 11.85 -38.73
CA ILE A 23 2.56 12.72 -38.75
C ILE A 23 3.67 12.12 -39.64
N LEU A 24 3.99 10.85 -39.46
CA LEU A 24 5.03 10.17 -40.24
C LEU A 24 4.69 10.13 -41.74
N LYS A 25 3.43 9.85 -42.08
CA LYS A 25 2.99 9.75 -43.48
C LYS A 25 2.83 11.12 -44.15
N ASN A 26 2.19 12.08 -43.47
CA ASN A 26 1.75 13.32 -44.11
C ASN A 26 2.74 14.49 -43.91
N VAL A 27 3.50 14.49 -42.81
CA VAL A 27 4.46 15.57 -42.51
C VAL A 27 5.86 15.16 -42.91
N PHE A 28 6.27 13.94 -42.52
CA PHE A 28 7.60 13.40 -42.87
C PHE A 28 7.64 12.70 -44.23
N LEU A 29 6.49 12.58 -44.92
CA LEU A 29 6.38 11.95 -46.24
C LEU A 29 7.06 10.58 -46.32
N ARG A 30 7.00 9.82 -45.21
CA ARG A 30 7.65 8.52 -45.13
C ARG A 30 6.88 7.52 -45.98
N GLU A 31 7.60 6.83 -46.86
CA GLU A 31 7.05 5.75 -47.67
C GLU A 31 6.65 4.55 -46.80
N ASP A 32 5.69 3.77 -47.31
CA ASP A 32 5.10 2.67 -46.55
C ASP A 32 6.14 1.58 -46.19
N GLU A 33 7.19 1.39 -47.02
CA GLU A 33 8.29 0.45 -46.77
C GLU A 33 9.13 0.83 -45.53
N TYR A 34 9.32 2.13 -45.30
CA TYR A 34 10.10 2.63 -44.16
C TYR A 34 9.25 2.84 -42.90
N MET A 35 7.96 2.49 -42.95
CA MET A 35 7.02 2.76 -41.88
C MET A 35 7.23 1.79 -40.71
N PRO A 36 7.34 2.28 -39.46
CA PRO A 36 7.59 1.40 -38.33
C PRO A 36 6.36 0.54 -38.01
N ILE A 37 6.63 -0.66 -37.46
CA ILE A 37 5.57 -1.57 -36.99
C ILE A 37 4.61 -0.81 -36.06
N ARG A 38 3.31 -0.84 -36.35
CA ARG A 38 2.27 -0.05 -35.66
C ARG A 38 2.38 -0.04 -34.12
N GLY A 39 2.76 -1.18 -33.53
CA GLY A 39 2.95 -1.34 -32.08
C GLY A 39 4.06 -0.46 -31.47
N THR A 40 5.13 -0.15 -32.22
CA THR A 40 6.25 0.68 -31.73
C THR A 40 5.83 2.13 -31.50
N LEU A 41 4.93 2.66 -32.34
CA LEU A 41 4.36 4.01 -32.21
C LEU A 41 3.56 4.20 -30.92
N SER A 42 3.17 3.11 -30.24
CA SER A 42 2.50 3.21 -28.95
C SER A 42 3.43 3.62 -27.81
N LYS A 43 4.76 3.47 -27.97
CA LYS A 43 5.79 3.89 -27.01
C LYS A 43 6.28 5.31 -27.32
N GLY A 44 5.43 6.32 -27.12
CA GLY A 44 5.77 7.73 -27.40
C GLY A 44 6.71 8.39 -26.42
N LYS A 45 6.79 7.83 -25.22
CA LYS A 45 7.93 7.99 -24.34
C LYS A 45 8.53 6.61 -24.30
N ILE A 46 9.85 6.51 -24.24
CA ILE A 46 10.59 5.25 -24.06
C ILE A 46 10.01 4.44 -22.86
N HIS A 47 9.21 5.09 -22.00
CA HIS A 47 8.42 4.49 -20.92
C HIS A 47 6.91 4.86 -21.06
N CYS A 48 6.03 3.95 -21.50
CA CYS A 48 4.58 4.13 -21.34
C CYS A 48 4.20 3.98 -19.87
N SER A 49 3.67 5.04 -19.24
CA SER A 49 3.19 5.00 -17.86
C SER A 49 1.80 4.36 -17.72
N CYS A 50 1.23 3.87 -18.82
CA CYS A 50 -0.07 3.24 -18.85
C CYS A 50 -0.09 1.90 -18.11
N ARG A 51 -1.18 1.64 -17.37
CA ARG A 51 -1.37 0.40 -16.59
C ARG A 51 -1.16 -0.88 -17.41
N MET A 52 -1.46 -0.86 -18.71
CA MET A 52 -1.30 -2.02 -19.58
C MET A 52 0.15 -2.33 -19.98
N CYS A 53 1.02 -1.31 -20.07
CA CYS A 53 2.39 -1.52 -20.56
C CYS A 53 3.42 -1.58 -19.42
N ARG A 54 3.09 -1.08 -18.23
CA ARG A 54 3.96 -1.17 -17.06
C ARG A 54 3.71 -2.48 -16.33
N TYR A 55 4.70 -3.38 -16.34
CA TYR A 55 4.63 -4.72 -15.74
C TYR A 55 4.08 -4.71 -14.31
N GLU A 56 4.65 -3.89 -13.43
CA GLU A 56 4.21 -3.74 -12.04
C GLU A 56 2.72 -3.38 -11.92
N GLN A 57 2.23 -2.49 -12.79
CA GLN A 57 0.84 -2.03 -12.74
C GLN A 57 -0.11 -3.04 -13.39
N TYR A 58 0.36 -3.81 -14.37
CA TYR A 58 -0.40 -4.85 -15.04
C TYR A 58 -0.66 -6.03 -14.10
N HIS A 59 0.39 -6.49 -13.41
CA HIS A 59 0.34 -7.58 -12.43
C HIS A 59 -0.02 -7.12 -11.01
N ALA A 60 -0.36 -5.84 -10.83
CA ALA A 60 -0.70 -5.25 -9.53
C ALA A 60 0.36 -5.52 -8.44
N ILE A 61 1.63 -5.55 -8.82
CA ILE A 61 2.74 -5.82 -7.91
C ILE A 61 2.87 -4.64 -6.93
N PRO A 62 2.74 -4.88 -5.61
CA PRO A 62 2.84 -3.82 -4.62
C PRO A 62 4.28 -3.32 -4.53
N LYS A 63 4.45 -1.99 -4.60
CA LYS A 63 5.76 -1.35 -4.46
C LYS A 63 6.31 -1.55 -3.05
N ALA A 64 7.63 -1.63 -2.93
CA ALA A 64 8.32 -1.75 -1.64
C ALA A 64 7.88 -0.68 -0.62
N LYS A 65 7.71 0.57 -1.06
CA LYS A 65 7.19 1.66 -0.21
C LYS A 65 5.81 1.36 0.40
N HIS A 66 4.90 0.73 -0.36
CA HIS A 66 3.58 0.36 0.15
C HIS A 66 3.69 -0.78 1.16
N LYS A 67 4.54 -1.78 0.90
CA LYS A 67 4.81 -2.85 1.87
C LYS A 67 5.40 -2.32 3.18
N ALA A 68 6.39 -1.43 3.10
CA ALA A 68 7.00 -0.83 4.28
C ALA A 68 5.99 -0.01 5.09
N LYS A 69 5.14 0.78 4.42
CA LYS A 69 4.09 1.54 5.09
C LYS A 69 3.04 0.63 5.75
N LEU A 70 2.63 -0.45 5.09
CA LEU A 70 1.71 -1.42 5.67
C LEU A 70 2.29 -2.05 6.95
N LYS A 71 3.55 -2.46 6.93
CA LYS A 71 4.23 -2.99 8.12
C LYS A 71 4.30 -1.99 9.28
N ALA A 72 4.63 -0.73 8.99
CA ALA A 72 4.67 0.30 10.02
C ALA A 72 3.27 0.52 10.64
N MET A 73 2.22 0.53 9.82
CA MET A 73 0.84 0.63 10.31
C MET A 73 0.43 -0.60 11.12
N GLU A 74 0.86 -1.80 10.74
CA GLU A 74 0.63 -3.03 11.52
C GLU A 74 1.31 -2.94 12.90
N GLN A 75 2.56 -2.46 12.96
CA GLN A 75 3.28 -2.26 14.21
C GLN A 75 2.58 -1.24 15.12
N GLU A 76 2.11 -0.12 14.57
CA GLU A 76 1.35 0.87 15.35
C GLU A 76 0.11 0.23 15.99
N ILE A 77 -0.64 -0.58 15.23
CA ILE A 77 -1.82 -1.29 15.75
C ILE A 77 -1.43 -2.26 16.86
N ASP A 78 -0.39 -3.06 16.63
CA ASP A 78 0.10 -4.03 17.61
C ASP A 78 0.49 -3.31 18.92
N ASP A 79 1.23 -2.21 18.83
CA ASP A 79 1.64 -1.40 19.98
C ASP A 79 0.43 -0.86 20.75
N TYR A 80 -0.61 -0.37 20.06
CA TYR A 80 -1.85 0.06 20.71
C TYR A 80 -2.58 -1.10 21.40
N VAL A 81 -2.64 -2.27 20.76
CA VAL A 81 -3.29 -3.46 21.33
C VAL A 81 -2.53 -3.96 22.55
N TYR A 82 -1.19 -4.02 22.49
CA TYR A 82 -0.36 -4.37 23.63
C TYR A 82 -0.54 -3.36 24.77
N PHE A 83 -0.49 -2.06 24.48
CA PHE A 83 -0.69 -1.02 25.48
C PHE A 83 -2.05 -1.14 26.19
N LEU A 84 -3.13 -1.33 25.43
CA LEU A 84 -4.47 -1.57 25.98
C LEU A 84 -4.52 -2.86 26.79
N PHE A 85 -3.87 -3.93 26.33
CA PHE A 85 -3.85 -5.21 27.04
C PHE A 85 -3.09 -5.11 28.36
N PHE A 86 -1.99 -4.34 28.43
CA PHE A 86 -1.24 -4.10 29.66
C PHE A 86 -1.98 -3.19 30.66
N ILE A 87 -2.70 -2.17 30.18
CA ILE A 87 -3.48 -1.28 31.06
C ILE A 87 -4.77 -1.95 31.56
N LEU A 88 -5.44 -2.74 30.72
CA LEU A 88 -6.70 -3.41 31.07
C LEU A 88 -6.50 -4.74 31.83
N ASN A 89 -5.28 -5.28 31.84
CA ASN A 89 -4.89 -6.43 32.66
C ASN A 89 -3.85 -6.05 33.72
N GLU A 90 -3.93 -4.86 34.33
CA GLU A 90 -3.26 -4.64 35.61
C GLU A 90 -3.91 -5.57 36.65
N PRO A 91 -3.19 -6.56 37.22
CA PRO A 91 -3.68 -7.20 38.42
C PRO A 91 -3.65 -6.14 39.53
N LEU A 92 -4.78 -5.93 40.19
CA LEU A 92 -4.96 -5.18 41.44
C LEU A 92 -4.05 -5.64 42.61
N SER A 93 -3.00 -6.43 42.36
CA SER A 93 -2.13 -7.04 43.37
C SER A 93 -0.92 -6.18 43.78
N LEU A 94 -0.74 -4.98 43.22
CA LEU A 94 0.39 -4.08 43.59
C LEU A 94 0.03 -2.97 44.59
N TYR A 95 -1.20 -2.94 45.11
CA TYR A 95 -1.62 -2.03 46.19
C TYR A 95 -1.80 -2.73 47.55
N LEU A 96 -0.88 -3.62 47.94
CA LEU A 96 -0.74 -4.00 49.35
C LEU A 96 0.54 -3.35 49.88
N THR A 97 0.38 -2.14 50.43
CA THR A 97 1.41 -1.51 51.25
C THR A 97 1.74 -2.41 52.45
N PRO A 98 3.02 -2.55 52.86
CA PRO A 98 3.41 -3.39 54.00
C PRO A 98 2.74 -3.01 55.33
N HIS A 99 2.11 -1.83 55.40
CA HIS A 99 1.46 -1.31 56.59
C HIS A 99 0.10 -1.96 56.92
N GLN A 100 -0.45 -2.81 56.04
CA GLN A 100 -1.71 -3.52 56.30
C GLN A 100 -1.54 -4.96 56.81
N PHE A 101 -0.33 -5.52 56.77
CA PHE A 101 -0.07 -6.89 57.27
C PHE A 101 0.03 -6.97 58.81
N LEU A 102 0.38 -5.87 59.49
CA LEU A 102 0.55 -5.84 60.94
C LEU A 102 -0.76 -5.70 61.75
N ALA A 103 -1.90 -5.48 61.11
CA ALA A 103 -3.19 -5.36 61.80
C ALA A 103 -3.90 -6.72 62.03
N GLN A 104 -3.49 -7.78 61.33
CA GLN A 104 -4.13 -9.10 61.45
C GLN A 104 -3.52 -10.01 62.52
N SER A 105 -2.31 -9.73 63.00
CA SER A 105 -1.69 -10.53 64.08
C SER A 105 -2.15 -10.14 65.49
N CYS A 106 -2.93 -9.07 65.66
CA CYS A 106 -3.36 -8.57 66.97
C CYS A 106 -4.79 -8.95 67.37
N LEU A 107 -5.55 -9.68 66.52
CA LEU A 107 -6.94 -10.09 66.82
C LEU A 107 -7.08 -11.57 67.24
N SER A 108 -5.97 -12.26 67.52
CA SER A 108 -5.98 -13.61 68.09
C SER A 108 -5.27 -13.64 69.44
N SER A 109 -5.76 -12.87 70.41
CA SER A 109 -5.58 -13.22 71.82
C SER A 109 -6.85 -13.94 72.30
N PRO A 110 -6.78 -15.19 72.76
CA PRO A 110 -7.90 -15.78 73.49
C PRO A 110 -8.05 -15.05 74.82
N ASN A 111 -9.25 -14.57 75.11
CA ASN A 111 -9.62 -14.05 76.43
C ASN A 111 -9.50 -15.16 77.50
N PRO A 112 -9.27 -14.78 78.78
CA PRO A 112 -8.77 -15.65 79.86
C PRO A 112 -9.72 -16.79 80.27
#